data_AF-A0A4Q1KW45-F1
#
_entry.id   AF-A0A4Q1KW45-F1
#
_cell.length_a   1.000
_cell.length_b   1.000
_cell.length_c   1.000
_cell.angle_alpha   90.00
_cell.angle_beta   90.00
_cell.angle_gamma   90.00
#
_symmetry.space_group_name_H-M   'P 1'
#
loop_
_entity.id
_entity.type
_entity.pdbx_description
1 polymer ?
#
loop_
_entity_poly.entity_id
_entity_poly.type
_entity_poly.pdbx_seq_one_letter_code
_entity_poly.pdbx_strand_id
1 'polypeptide(L)'
;MEGEYFPTAEYPHDAFLRDFALDFGTTPEIVSLDVTTPTISRAASTSGPFERSRALAAEIPEHQAQPVNNPRADNIFARGVAEAKSKSLQPLAAGVPTWGPGYTEIAAMTDRDGRAVIYTYNSWANGRSPAQLHWDWGMEIDVSQFNNNFSGTRPGCASGFQNAFFATQTYPSGNGVHSWAVYEGSDMSTTTKISPYFDKNSDLDPCNRQSMAIGLGSPQEIRMQNGGGSLQTIIRAPRGNVAGSPMSAAAQALSNDCNDLGMIAQSDCMGINVSRPFPGPGSQSMPIVGAHRNIRVPTCTYTTQPSTVFEWKEGIGAAGCIQG
;
A
#
# COMPACT_ATOMS: atom_id res chain seq x y z
N MET A 1 -3.80 -12.66 2.98
CA MET A 1 -2.53 -11.91 2.94
C MET A 1 -1.93 -12.17 1.59
N GLU A 2 -1.55 -11.12 0.90
CA GLU A 2 -1.04 -11.17 -0.47
C GLU A 2 0.01 -10.07 -0.64
N GLY A 3 0.96 -10.26 -1.55
CA GLY A 3 2.06 -9.33 -1.74
C GLY A 3 3.06 -9.83 -2.78
N GLU A 4 3.99 -8.97 -3.15
CA GLU A 4 5.08 -9.31 -4.06
C GLU A 4 6.43 -8.99 -3.41
N TYR A 5 7.42 -9.77 -3.85
CA TYR A 5 8.81 -9.61 -3.47
C TYR A 5 9.64 -9.47 -4.73
N PHE A 6 10.51 -8.48 -4.75
CA PHE A 6 11.41 -8.19 -5.86
C PHE A 6 12.85 -8.40 -5.41
N PRO A 7 13.45 -9.57 -5.71
CA PRO A 7 14.79 -9.90 -5.25
C PRO A 7 15.84 -8.93 -5.79
N THR A 8 16.67 -8.41 -4.90
CA THR A 8 17.86 -7.61 -5.25
C THR A 8 19.06 -8.02 -4.41
N ALA A 9 20.25 -7.52 -4.76
CA ALA A 9 21.43 -7.71 -3.91
C ALA A 9 21.26 -7.08 -2.51
N GLU A 10 20.49 -6.00 -2.41
CA GLU A 10 20.17 -5.29 -1.16
C GLU A 10 19.05 -5.97 -0.37
N TYR A 11 18.16 -6.72 -1.05
CA TYR A 11 17.11 -7.49 -0.43
C TYR A 11 17.07 -8.94 -0.95
N PRO A 12 18.01 -9.78 -0.49
CA PRO A 12 18.04 -11.19 -0.87
C PRO A 12 16.91 -11.98 -0.20
N HIS A 13 16.65 -13.18 -0.72
CA HIS A 13 15.53 -14.03 -0.32
C HIS A 13 15.50 -14.29 1.20
N ASP A 14 16.65 -14.57 1.81
CA ASP A 14 16.71 -14.84 3.26
C ASP A 14 16.38 -13.60 4.10
N ALA A 15 16.66 -12.41 3.59
CA ALA A 15 16.21 -11.17 4.22
C ALA A 15 14.70 -11.01 4.08
N PHE A 16 14.14 -11.31 2.91
CA PHE A 16 12.70 -11.30 2.71
C PHE A 16 11.98 -12.25 3.66
N LEU A 17 12.40 -13.53 3.72
CA LEU A 17 11.79 -14.51 4.64
C LEU A 17 11.89 -14.08 6.11
N ARG A 18 13.05 -13.56 6.54
CA ARG A 18 13.25 -13.06 7.89
C ARG A 18 12.31 -11.90 8.22
N ASP A 19 12.16 -10.94 7.31
CA ASP A 19 11.34 -9.75 7.56
C ASP A 19 9.85 -10.07 7.46
N PHE A 20 9.45 -10.95 6.54
CA PHE A 20 8.09 -11.45 6.45
C PHE A 20 7.68 -12.20 7.73
N ALA A 21 8.56 -13.04 8.27
CA ALA A 21 8.33 -13.71 9.54
C ALA A 21 8.23 -12.73 10.73
N LEU A 22 8.96 -11.60 10.70
CA LEU A 22 8.83 -10.56 11.71
C LEU A 22 7.52 -9.77 11.58
N ASP A 23 7.10 -9.48 10.35
CA ASP A 23 5.88 -8.71 10.09
C ASP A 23 4.64 -9.53 10.38
N PHE A 24 4.68 -10.84 10.10
CA PHE A 24 3.50 -11.67 10.01
C PHE A 24 3.54 -12.94 10.85
N GLY A 25 4.69 -13.33 11.43
CA GLY A 25 4.78 -14.55 12.25
C GLY A 25 4.65 -15.86 11.47
N THR A 26 4.83 -15.82 10.15
CA THR A 26 4.72 -16.99 9.24
C THR A 26 5.76 -16.92 8.12
N THR A 27 5.75 -17.90 7.21
CA THR A 27 6.52 -17.90 5.96
C THR A 27 5.59 -17.73 4.75
N PRO A 28 5.97 -16.94 3.73
CA PRO A 28 5.18 -16.78 2.53
C PRO A 28 5.23 -18.03 1.65
N GLU A 29 4.20 -18.21 0.85
CA GLU A 29 4.17 -19.14 -0.28
C GLU A 29 4.31 -18.34 -1.58
N ILE A 30 5.19 -18.78 -2.47
CA ILE A 30 5.32 -18.21 -3.80
C ILE A 30 4.30 -18.92 -4.68
N VAL A 31 3.24 -18.24 -5.08
CA VAL A 31 2.16 -18.82 -5.91
C VAL A 31 2.31 -18.47 -7.40
N SER A 32 3.16 -17.50 -7.71
CA SER A 32 3.43 -17.05 -9.08
C SER A 32 4.79 -16.38 -9.19
N LEU A 33 5.37 -16.42 -10.39
CA LEU A 33 6.58 -15.70 -10.73
C LEU A 33 6.33 -14.86 -11.98
N ASP A 34 6.51 -13.54 -11.88
CA ASP A 34 6.57 -12.66 -13.03
C ASP A 34 8.04 -12.46 -13.45
N VAL A 35 8.31 -12.67 -14.74
CA VAL A 35 9.63 -12.48 -15.34
C VAL A 35 9.52 -11.37 -16.37
N THR A 36 9.75 -10.13 -15.93
CA THR A 36 9.89 -8.99 -16.83
C THR A 36 11.23 -9.09 -17.55
N THR A 37 11.21 -9.49 -18.81
CA THR A 37 12.40 -9.43 -19.66
C THR A 37 12.64 -7.98 -20.05
N PRO A 38 13.84 -7.39 -19.82
CA PRO A 38 14.13 -6.07 -20.33
C PRO A 38 14.01 -6.11 -21.85
N THR A 39 13.35 -5.11 -22.42
CA THR A 39 13.14 -4.98 -23.87
C THR A 39 14.49 -4.78 -24.56
N ILE A 40 15.20 -5.87 -24.85
CA ILE A 40 16.39 -5.83 -25.69
C ILE A 40 15.88 -5.67 -27.12
N SER A 41 16.11 -4.48 -27.67
CA SER A 41 15.96 -4.19 -29.09
C SER A 41 16.73 -5.24 -29.90
N ARG A 42 15.97 -6.05 -30.66
CA ARG A 42 16.42 -6.99 -31.70
C ARG A 42 17.65 -7.84 -31.35
N ALA A 43 17.41 -9.00 -30.75
CA ALA A 43 18.13 -10.20 -31.14
C ALA A 43 17.18 -11.40 -31.00
N ALA A 44 16.88 -12.05 -32.13
CA ALA A 44 16.24 -13.35 -32.12
C ALA A 44 17.14 -14.32 -31.34
N SER A 45 16.68 -14.82 -30.20
CA SER A 45 17.23 -16.03 -29.61
C SER A 45 16.11 -17.01 -29.26
N THR A 46 16.43 -18.23 -29.60
CA THR A 46 15.66 -19.46 -29.66
C THR A 46 15.18 -19.91 -28.28
N SER A 47 13.98 -20.52 -28.22
CA SER A 47 13.23 -20.92 -27.01
C SER A 47 13.00 -19.76 -26.04
N GLY A 48 12.02 -18.94 -26.41
CA GLY A 48 11.71 -17.65 -25.81
C GLY A 48 11.39 -17.70 -24.31
N PRO A 49 11.58 -16.57 -23.60
CA PRO A 49 11.36 -16.41 -22.16
C PRO A 49 10.04 -17.00 -21.62
N PHE A 50 9.04 -17.19 -22.48
CA PHE A 50 7.76 -17.84 -22.18
C PHE A 50 7.85 -19.34 -21.81
N GLU A 51 8.73 -20.11 -22.45
CA GLU A 51 8.90 -21.54 -22.08
C GLU A 51 9.63 -21.68 -20.75
N ARG A 52 10.52 -20.72 -20.44
CA ARG A 52 11.25 -20.67 -19.17
C ARG A 52 10.36 -20.26 -18.01
N SER A 53 9.47 -19.28 -18.20
CA SER A 53 8.47 -18.90 -17.20
C SER A 53 7.42 -20.00 -16.99
N ARG A 54 6.97 -20.69 -18.05
CA ARG A 54 6.10 -21.88 -17.92
C ARG A 54 6.76 -23.02 -17.15
N ALA A 55 8.03 -23.31 -17.42
CA ALA A 55 8.76 -24.35 -16.70
C ALA A 55 8.90 -24.00 -15.21
N LEU A 56 9.25 -22.76 -14.86
CA LEU A 56 9.29 -22.33 -13.46
C LEU A 56 7.91 -22.34 -12.79
N ALA A 57 6.85 -21.90 -13.48
CA ALA A 57 5.50 -21.90 -12.93
C ALA A 57 4.96 -23.32 -12.69
N ALA A 58 5.31 -24.29 -13.55
CA ALA A 58 4.92 -25.69 -13.39
C ALA A 58 5.62 -26.41 -12.22
N GLU A 59 6.71 -25.84 -11.71
CA GLU A 59 7.47 -26.35 -10.56
C GLU A 59 7.02 -25.75 -9.22
N ILE A 60 6.11 -24.75 -9.24
CA ILE A 60 5.56 -24.16 -8.01
C ILE A 60 4.54 -25.14 -7.41
N PRO A 61 4.82 -25.76 -6.24
CA PRO A 61 3.87 -26.67 -5.62
C PRO A 61 2.63 -25.90 -5.16
N GLU A 62 1.44 -26.47 -5.34
CA GLU A 62 0.27 -26.02 -4.58
C GLU A 62 0.55 -26.27 -3.09
N HIS A 63 0.61 -25.20 -2.30
CA HIS A 63 0.67 -25.27 -0.86
C HIS A 63 -0.54 -24.56 -0.25
N GLN A 64 -0.90 -24.98 0.96
CA GLN A 64 -1.95 -24.34 1.75
C GLN A 64 -1.25 -23.68 2.93
N ALA A 65 -0.73 -22.48 2.70
CA ALA A 65 -0.17 -21.67 3.78
C ALA A 65 -1.16 -21.62 4.95
N GLN A 66 -0.70 -21.97 6.15
CA GLN A 66 -1.54 -21.91 7.33
C GLN A 66 -2.02 -20.48 7.55
N PRO A 67 -3.24 -20.29 8.07
CA PRO A 67 -3.70 -18.96 8.34
C PRO A 67 -2.78 -18.24 9.31
N VAL A 68 -2.55 -16.96 9.01
CA VAL A 68 -1.56 -16.15 9.70
C VAL A 68 -2.21 -15.41 10.85
N ASN A 69 -1.65 -15.53 12.05
CA ASN A 69 -1.92 -14.63 13.16
C ASN A 69 -0.83 -13.55 13.16
N ASN A 70 -1.22 -12.28 13.01
CA ASN A 70 -0.34 -11.13 13.19
C ASN A 70 -0.74 -10.36 14.46
N PRO A 71 -0.28 -10.77 15.66
CA PRO A 71 -0.70 -10.13 16.91
C PRO A 71 -0.40 -8.64 16.95
N ARG A 72 0.65 -8.20 16.25
CA ARG A 72 1.03 -6.79 16.17
C ARG A 72 -0.01 -5.98 15.40
N ALA A 73 -0.37 -6.41 14.19
CA ALA A 73 -1.41 -5.76 13.41
C ALA A 73 -2.77 -5.86 14.11
N ASP A 74 -3.09 -7.03 14.67
CA ASP A 74 -4.37 -7.26 15.35
C ASP A 74 -4.56 -6.35 16.57
N ASN A 75 -3.50 -6.09 17.35
CA ASN A 75 -3.55 -5.13 18.46
C ASN A 75 -3.79 -3.69 17.97
N ILE A 76 -3.12 -3.29 16.89
CA ILE A 76 -3.30 -1.96 16.28
C ILE A 76 -4.71 -1.82 15.70
N PHE A 77 -5.22 -2.86 15.06
CA PHE A 77 -6.58 -2.93 14.53
C PHE A 77 -7.63 -2.86 15.63
N ALA A 78 -7.46 -3.60 16.73
CA ALA A 78 -8.37 -3.53 17.87
C ALA A 78 -8.47 -2.10 18.42
N ARG A 79 -7.31 -1.42 18.58
CA ARG A 79 -7.26 0.00 18.95
C ARG A 79 -7.91 0.88 17.88
N GLY A 80 -7.57 0.70 16.61
CA GLY A 80 -8.07 1.51 15.50
C GLY A 80 -9.57 1.40 15.31
N VAL A 81 -10.14 0.20 15.44
CA VAL A 81 -11.58 -0.04 15.44
C VAL A 81 -12.24 0.60 16.67
N ALA A 82 -11.63 0.48 17.85
CA ALA A 82 -12.14 1.13 19.05
C ALA A 82 -12.15 2.66 18.92
N GLU A 83 -11.07 3.28 18.40
CA GLU A 83 -10.98 4.71 18.12
C GLU A 83 -11.96 5.16 17.03
N ALA A 84 -12.08 4.39 15.95
CA ALA A 84 -13.06 4.65 14.90
C ALA A 84 -14.50 4.57 15.42
N LYS A 85 -14.76 3.73 16.44
CA LYS A 85 -16.04 3.63 17.15
C LYS A 85 -16.25 4.76 18.17
N SER A 86 -15.23 5.09 18.95
CA SER A 86 -15.31 5.99 20.12
C SER A 86 -15.45 7.46 19.74
N LYS A 87 -14.93 7.87 18.57
CA LYS A 87 -15.09 9.24 18.07
C LYS A 87 -16.48 9.46 17.48
N SER A 88 -17.48 9.39 18.35
CA SER A 88 -18.79 9.96 18.11
C SER A 88 -18.71 11.49 18.14
N LEU A 89 -19.34 12.14 17.15
CA LEU A 89 -19.78 13.55 17.14
C LEU A 89 -18.80 14.63 16.64
N GLN A 90 -18.58 14.67 15.33
CA GLN A 90 -19.21 15.75 14.57
C GLN A 90 -20.19 15.08 13.60
N PRO A 91 -21.38 15.65 13.34
CA PRO A 91 -22.14 15.23 12.20
C PRO A 91 -21.30 15.61 10.96
N LEU A 92 -20.53 14.66 10.41
CA LEU A 92 -20.79 14.34 9.01
C LEU A 92 -22.28 14.09 8.99
N ALA A 93 -23.07 15.06 8.50
CA ALA A 93 -24.54 15.10 8.58
C ALA A 93 -25.10 13.70 8.87
N ALA A 94 -25.52 13.47 10.12
CA ALA A 94 -25.71 12.15 10.70
C ALA A 94 -26.28 11.17 9.65
N GLY A 95 -25.45 10.22 9.19
CA GLY A 95 -25.86 9.21 8.23
C GLY A 95 -25.52 9.44 6.76
N VAL A 96 -24.43 10.13 6.40
CA VAL A 96 -23.85 10.00 5.05
C VAL A 96 -22.86 8.81 5.04
N PRO A 97 -23.20 7.68 4.39
CA PRO A 97 -22.26 6.62 4.01
C PRO A 97 -20.92 7.16 3.52
N THR A 98 -19.80 6.54 3.88
CA THR A 98 -18.48 6.91 3.34
C THR A 98 -17.53 5.73 3.33
N TRP A 99 -16.97 5.51 2.15
CA TRP A 99 -16.22 4.31 1.82
C TRP A 99 -14.84 4.22 2.48
N GLY A 100 -14.19 5.35 2.76
CA GLY A 100 -12.82 5.39 3.26
C GLY A 100 -12.69 5.13 4.77
N PRO A 101 -11.47 4.87 5.26
CA PRO A 101 -11.23 4.46 6.64
C PRO A 101 -11.64 5.53 7.66
N GLY A 102 -12.09 5.09 8.83
CA GLY A 102 -12.40 5.96 9.96
C GLY A 102 -11.19 6.26 10.84
N TYR A 103 -10.21 5.36 10.82
CA TYR A 103 -8.93 5.47 11.51
C TYR A 103 -7.83 4.99 10.58
N THR A 104 -6.72 5.74 10.50
CA THR A 104 -5.51 5.30 9.83
C THR A 104 -4.30 5.62 10.69
N GLU A 105 -3.51 4.62 11.03
CA GLU A 105 -2.17 4.78 11.60
C GLU A 105 -1.11 4.61 10.51
N ILE A 106 -0.10 5.47 10.51
CA ILE A 106 1.01 5.47 9.56
C ILE A 106 2.30 5.33 10.37
N ALA A 107 3.08 4.30 10.04
CA ALA A 107 4.42 4.09 10.59
C ALA A 107 5.42 4.05 9.44
N ALA A 108 6.26 5.07 9.32
CA ALA A 108 7.36 5.11 8.37
C ALA A 108 8.69 5.08 9.13
N MET A 109 9.54 4.11 8.83
CA MET A 109 10.77 3.86 9.60
C MET A 109 11.90 3.28 8.76
N THR A 110 13.12 3.39 9.28
CA THR A 110 14.26 2.63 8.76
C THR A 110 14.31 1.29 9.51
N ASP A 111 14.33 0.17 8.80
CA ASP A 111 14.48 -1.14 9.43
C ASP A 111 15.92 -1.44 9.86
N ARG A 112 16.11 -2.59 10.52
CA ARG A 112 17.40 -3.04 11.05
C ARG A 112 18.51 -3.14 9.99
N ASP A 113 18.14 -3.36 8.73
CA ASP A 113 19.06 -3.57 7.63
C ASP A 113 19.21 -2.26 6.80
N GLY A 114 18.68 -1.14 7.32
CA GLY A 114 18.87 0.19 6.76
C GLY A 114 17.86 0.59 5.67
N ARG A 115 16.84 -0.22 5.40
CA ARG A 115 15.86 0.03 4.33
C ARG A 115 14.68 0.85 4.84
N ALA A 116 14.01 1.56 3.94
CA ALA A 116 12.82 2.31 4.28
C ALA A 116 11.60 1.38 4.31
N VAL A 117 10.75 1.54 5.30
CA VAL A 117 9.52 0.77 5.46
C VAL A 117 8.37 1.70 5.79
N ILE A 118 7.25 1.51 5.11
CA ILE A 118 6.02 2.27 5.32
C ILE A 118 4.91 1.28 5.60
N TYR A 119 4.29 1.40 6.77
CA TYR A 119 3.10 0.69 7.17
C TYR A 119 1.92 1.65 7.17
N THR A 120 0.76 1.19 6.72
CA THR A 120 -0.52 1.80 7.10
C THR A 120 -1.39 0.77 7.78
N TYR A 121 -2.13 1.18 8.82
CA TYR A 121 -3.16 0.37 9.46
C TYR A 121 -4.47 1.13 9.37
N ASN A 122 -5.34 0.67 8.50
CA ASN A 122 -6.62 1.30 8.19
C ASN A 122 -7.71 0.54 8.91
N SER A 123 -8.66 1.26 9.51
CA SER A 123 -9.81 0.66 10.19
C SER A 123 -11.09 1.40 9.87
N TRP A 124 -12.15 0.64 9.66
CA TRP A 124 -13.50 1.09 9.35
C TRP A 124 -14.43 0.71 10.51
N ALA A 125 -15.33 1.62 10.87
CA ALA A 125 -16.39 1.40 11.84
C ALA A 125 -17.49 2.46 11.67
N ASN A 126 -18.54 2.40 12.49
CA ASN A 126 -19.60 3.44 12.55
C ASN A 126 -20.24 3.76 11.19
N GLY A 127 -20.53 2.72 10.39
CA GLY A 127 -21.18 2.86 9.09
C GLY A 127 -20.25 3.29 7.95
N ARG A 128 -18.96 3.49 8.22
CA ARG A 128 -17.92 3.58 7.18
C ARG A 128 -17.59 2.17 6.71
N SER A 129 -17.55 1.93 5.41
CA SER A 129 -17.23 0.60 4.88
C SER A 129 -16.78 0.68 3.42
N PRO A 130 -15.72 -0.04 3.03
CA PRO A 130 -15.33 -0.16 1.62
C PRO A 130 -16.45 -0.68 0.71
N ALA A 131 -17.42 -1.43 1.24
CA ALA A 131 -18.59 -1.92 0.51
C ALA A 131 -19.50 -0.80 -0.05
N GLN A 132 -19.26 0.46 0.33
CA GLN A 132 -19.94 1.63 -0.22
C GLN A 132 -19.32 2.11 -1.55
N LEU A 133 -18.18 1.57 -1.96
CA LEU A 133 -17.68 1.73 -3.33
C LEU A 133 -18.50 0.87 -4.28
N HIS A 134 -18.79 1.41 -5.47
CA HIS A 134 -19.37 0.63 -6.56
C HIS A 134 -18.45 -0.56 -6.89
N TRP A 135 -19.00 -1.74 -7.22
CA TRP A 135 -18.23 -2.98 -7.41
C TRP A 135 -17.09 -2.87 -8.43
N ASP A 136 -17.24 -1.96 -9.39
CA ASP A 136 -16.29 -1.66 -10.47
C ASP A 136 -15.33 -0.50 -10.12
N TRP A 137 -15.13 -0.24 -8.83
CA TRP A 137 -14.23 0.79 -8.32
C TRP A 137 -13.30 0.19 -7.27
N GLY A 138 -12.02 0.55 -7.39
CA GLY A 138 -10.97 0.21 -6.45
C GLY A 138 -10.70 1.29 -5.42
N MET A 139 -9.70 1.03 -4.58
CA MET A 139 -9.18 1.96 -3.59
C MET A 139 -7.67 1.93 -3.56
N GLU A 140 -7.02 3.08 -3.52
CA GLU A 140 -5.59 3.24 -3.24
C GLU A 140 -5.38 3.89 -1.88
N ILE A 141 -4.52 3.29 -1.06
CA ILE A 141 -4.00 3.90 0.17
C ILE A 141 -2.59 4.39 -0.12
N ASP A 142 -2.43 5.71 -0.24
CA ASP A 142 -1.18 6.37 -0.59
C ASP A 142 -0.52 7.03 0.63
N VAL A 143 0.80 6.88 0.75
CA VAL A 143 1.68 7.72 1.57
C VAL A 143 2.70 8.40 0.67
N SER A 144 2.34 9.59 0.17
CA SER A 144 3.21 10.40 -0.67
C SER A 144 4.29 11.12 0.13
N GLN A 145 5.49 11.15 -0.44
CA GLN A 145 6.64 11.90 0.06
C GLN A 145 6.92 13.09 -0.86
N PHE A 146 7.39 14.20 -0.30
CA PHE A 146 7.68 15.42 -1.06
C PHE A 146 9.13 15.86 -0.92
N ASN A 147 9.65 16.54 -1.94
CA ASN A 147 10.91 17.26 -1.90
C ASN A 147 10.86 18.51 -2.77
N ASN A 148 10.72 19.68 -2.13
CA ASN A 148 10.59 20.97 -2.80
C ASN A 148 11.85 21.45 -3.54
N ASN A 149 12.98 20.73 -3.44
CA ASN A 149 14.17 21.02 -4.23
C ASN A 149 14.03 20.59 -5.70
N PHE A 150 13.01 19.79 -6.02
CA PHE A 150 12.71 19.38 -7.37
C PHE A 150 11.48 20.11 -7.89
N SER A 151 11.42 20.27 -9.21
CA SER A 151 10.29 20.84 -9.94
C SER A 151 10.18 20.15 -11.30
N GLY A 152 9.07 20.38 -11.99
CA GLY A 152 8.77 19.70 -13.25
C GLY A 152 8.05 18.37 -13.07
N THR A 153 7.98 17.61 -14.16
CA THR A 153 7.16 16.41 -14.30
C THR A 153 7.96 15.31 -14.97
N ARG A 154 7.76 14.05 -14.57
CA ARG A 154 8.37 12.88 -15.22
C ARG A 154 7.92 12.79 -16.70
N PRO A 155 8.79 12.33 -17.63
CA PRO A 155 10.15 11.81 -17.42
C PRO A 155 11.24 12.89 -17.29
N GLY A 156 10.91 14.19 -17.32
CA GLY A 156 11.87 15.29 -17.37
C GLY A 156 12.59 15.62 -16.05
N CYS A 157 12.58 14.72 -15.07
CA CYS A 157 13.19 14.95 -13.76
C CYS A 157 14.71 14.88 -13.81
N ALA A 158 15.38 15.57 -12.88
CA ALA A 158 16.82 15.46 -12.72
C ALA A 158 17.25 14.00 -12.43
N SER A 159 18.41 13.60 -12.95
CA SER A 159 18.94 12.25 -12.73
C SER A 159 19.05 11.93 -11.23
N GLY A 160 18.52 10.78 -10.82
CA GLY A 160 18.58 10.31 -9.43
C GLY A 160 17.67 11.04 -8.45
N PHE A 161 16.70 11.84 -8.91
CA PHE A 161 15.78 12.57 -8.03
C PHE A 161 15.02 11.67 -7.04
N GLN A 162 14.78 10.41 -7.39
CA GLN A 162 14.10 9.41 -6.56
C GLN A 162 14.89 9.09 -5.28
N ASN A 163 16.22 9.22 -5.33
CA ASN A 163 17.08 9.06 -4.16
C ASN A 163 17.00 10.26 -3.21
N ALA A 164 16.30 11.34 -3.59
CA ALA A 164 16.15 12.52 -2.74
C ALA A 164 14.90 12.48 -1.84
N PHE A 165 14.26 11.32 -1.70
CA PHE A 165 13.16 11.07 -0.76
C PHE A 165 13.61 10.15 0.38
N PHE A 166 12.79 9.98 1.42
CA PHE A 166 13.13 9.09 2.53
C PHE A 166 13.13 7.62 2.08
N ALA A 167 12.05 7.15 1.48
CA ALA A 167 11.98 5.89 0.73
C ALA A 167 12.16 6.19 -0.75
N THR A 168 12.84 5.32 -1.50
CA THR A 168 13.03 5.47 -2.95
C THR A 168 12.02 4.64 -3.74
N GLN A 169 11.68 5.11 -4.94
CA GLN A 169 10.96 4.34 -5.94
C GLN A 169 11.78 4.38 -7.24
N THR A 170 12.17 3.24 -7.78
CA THR A 170 12.89 3.18 -9.07
C THR A 170 11.96 3.54 -10.24
N TYR A 171 12.42 4.45 -11.11
CA TYR A 171 11.77 4.82 -12.37
C TYR A 171 12.80 4.74 -13.52
N PRO A 172 12.45 4.28 -14.73
CA PRO A 172 11.13 3.82 -15.20
C PRO A 172 10.85 2.32 -14.96
N SER A 173 11.77 1.56 -14.35
CA SER A 173 11.67 0.10 -14.28
C SER A 173 10.85 -0.42 -13.08
N GLY A 174 9.55 -0.56 -13.31
CA GLY A 174 8.73 -1.74 -12.98
C GLY A 174 8.32 -1.93 -11.52
N ASN A 175 9.27 -2.06 -10.60
CA ASN A 175 8.92 -2.59 -9.28
C ASN A 175 9.08 -1.55 -8.18
N GLY A 176 10.01 -0.60 -8.34
CA GLY A 176 10.16 0.57 -7.49
C GLY A 176 10.66 0.30 -6.07
N VAL A 177 10.33 -0.85 -5.50
CA VAL A 177 10.47 -1.21 -4.09
C VAL A 177 11.04 -2.62 -3.96
N HIS A 178 11.35 -3.02 -2.73
CA HIS A 178 11.88 -4.34 -2.41
C HIS A 178 10.78 -5.38 -2.21
N SER A 179 9.69 -5.00 -1.55
CA SER A 179 8.49 -5.82 -1.43
C SER A 179 7.30 -4.97 -1.02
N TRP A 180 6.11 -5.52 -1.21
CA TRP A 180 4.89 -4.99 -0.63
C TRP A 180 3.99 -6.13 -0.18
N ALA A 181 3.13 -5.87 0.80
CA ALA A 181 2.15 -6.85 1.27
C ALA A 181 0.92 -6.19 1.88
N VAL A 182 -0.19 -6.92 1.87
CA VAL A 182 -1.42 -6.59 2.58
C VAL A 182 -1.82 -7.68 3.56
N TYR A 183 -2.34 -7.27 4.71
CA TYR A 183 -2.91 -8.17 5.71
C TYR A 183 -4.27 -7.64 6.16
N GLU A 184 -5.29 -8.47 6.06
CA GLU A 184 -6.66 -8.17 6.51
C GLU A 184 -6.88 -8.77 7.90
N GLY A 185 -7.45 -7.99 8.83
CA GLY A 185 -7.60 -8.41 10.23
C GLY A 185 -8.51 -9.63 10.46
N SER A 186 -7.93 -10.65 11.09
CA SER A 186 -8.50 -11.72 11.92
C SER A 186 -9.82 -12.44 11.56
N ASP A 187 -10.15 -12.68 10.29
CA ASP A 187 -10.83 -13.94 9.94
C ASP A 187 -10.13 -14.62 8.76
N MET A 188 -9.48 -15.70 9.15
CA MET A 188 -8.36 -16.42 8.56
C MET A 188 -8.78 -17.50 7.56
N SER A 189 -10.08 -17.61 7.26
CA SER A 189 -10.67 -18.79 6.63
C SER A 189 -10.79 -18.76 5.10
N THR A 190 -10.29 -17.72 4.42
CA THR A 190 -10.66 -17.47 3.03
C THR A 190 -9.65 -16.56 2.34
N THR A 191 -9.22 -16.92 1.12
CA THR A 191 -8.48 -16.02 0.21
C THR A 191 -9.27 -14.73 0.03
N THR A 192 -8.72 -13.62 0.49
CA THR A 192 -9.37 -12.32 0.46
C THR A 192 -9.44 -11.84 -0.98
N LYS A 193 -10.64 -11.73 -1.56
CA LYS A 193 -10.84 -11.30 -2.96
C LYS A 193 -10.59 -9.81 -3.17
N ILE A 194 -9.82 -9.16 -2.30
CA ILE A 194 -9.59 -7.72 -2.30
C ILE A 194 -8.69 -7.24 -3.46
N SER A 195 -8.05 -8.18 -4.17
CA SER A 195 -7.26 -7.96 -5.38
C SER A 195 -6.23 -6.82 -5.22
N PRO A 196 -5.27 -6.96 -4.29
CA PRO A 196 -4.30 -5.91 -4.01
C PRO A 196 -3.26 -5.78 -5.11
N TYR A 197 -2.70 -4.58 -5.27
CA TYR A 197 -1.60 -4.30 -6.18
C TYR A 197 -0.73 -3.16 -5.65
N PHE A 198 0.53 -3.12 -6.08
CA PHE A 198 1.37 -1.95 -5.87
C PHE A 198 1.19 -0.96 -7.03
N ASP A 199 0.91 0.30 -6.70
CA ASP A 199 0.82 1.36 -7.69
C ASP A 199 2.24 1.85 -8.06
N LYS A 200 2.79 1.20 -9.09
CA LYS A 200 4.13 1.46 -9.63
C LYS A 200 4.13 2.62 -10.65
N ASN A 201 2.97 2.96 -11.22
CA ASN A 201 2.85 3.91 -12.31
C ASN A 201 3.00 5.33 -11.77
N SER A 202 4.19 5.87 -11.97
CA SER A 202 4.50 7.26 -11.65
C SER A 202 4.75 8.08 -12.91
N ASP A 203 4.35 7.58 -14.09
CA ASP A 203 4.44 8.37 -15.31
C ASP A 203 3.62 9.66 -15.17
N LEU A 204 4.23 10.77 -15.59
CA LEU A 204 3.64 12.11 -15.47
C LEU A 204 3.44 12.62 -14.03
N ASP A 205 3.95 11.92 -13.01
CA ASP A 205 3.95 12.46 -11.66
C ASP A 205 4.94 13.64 -11.53
N PRO A 206 4.64 14.65 -10.70
CA PRO A 206 5.57 15.74 -10.38
C PRO A 206 6.89 15.22 -9.81
N CYS A 207 8.02 15.77 -10.25
CA CYS A 207 9.36 15.36 -9.79
C CYS A 207 9.58 15.59 -8.28
N ASN A 208 8.77 16.45 -7.66
CA ASN A 208 8.83 16.75 -6.23
C ASN A 208 7.94 15.86 -5.38
N ARG A 209 7.24 14.88 -5.97
CA ARG A 209 6.37 13.91 -5.30
C ARG A 209 6.81 12.49 -5.62
N GLN A 210 6.81 11.63 -4.61
CA GLN A 210 6.94 10.20 -4.78
C GLN A 210 5.82 9.50 -3.99
N SER A 211 4.88 8.93 -4.74
CA SER A 211 3.76 8.14 -4.21
C SER A 211 4.27 6.82 -3.66
N MET A 212 3.67 6.33 -2.58
CA MET A 212 3.94 5.00 -2.03
C MET A 212 2.59 4.37 -1.74
N ALA A 213 1.96 3.85 -2.80
CA ALA A 213 0.57 3.44 -2.77
C ALA A 213 0.41 1.94 -2.97
N ILE A 214 -0.45 1.35 -2.15
CA ILE A 214 -1.00 0.01 -2.38
C ILE A 214 -2.48 0.19 -2.70
N GLY A 215 -2.86 -0.34 -3.84
CA GLY A 215 -4.23 -0.37 -4.32
C GLY A 215 -4.92 -1.69 -4.07
N LEU A 216 -6.24 -1.66 -4.18
CA LEU A 216 -7.16 -2.78 -4.06
C LEU A 216 -8.16 -2.67 -5.21
N GLY A 217 -8.25 -3.72 -6.02
CA GLY A 217 -9.23 -3.80 -7.11
C GLY A 217 -10.66 -4.01 -6.63
N SER A 218 -10.82 -4.72 -5.51
CA SER A 218 -12.12 -5.09 -4.96
C SER A 218 -12.18 -4.83 -3.45
N PRO A 219 -11.97 -3.58 -3.01
CA PRO A 219 -11.92 -3.22 -1.59
C PRO A 219 -13.22 -3.54 -0.85
N GLN A 220 -14.35 -3.69 -1.56
CA GLN A 220 -15.65 -4.10 -1.02
C GLN A 220 -15.60 -5.46 -0.32
N GLU A 221 -14.63 -6.30 -0.68
CA GLU A 221 -14.43 -7.63 -0.12
C GLU A 221 -13.69 -7.60 1.24
N ILE A 222 -13.24 -6.41 1.71
CA ILE A 222 -12.73 -6.25 3.07
C ILE A 222 -13.83 -6.61 4.07
N ARG A 223 -13.54 -7.58 4.92
CA ARG A 223 -14.46 -8.13 5.92
C ARG A 223 -14.74 -7.11 7.01
N MET A 224 -16.02 -7.04 7.35
CA MET A 224 -16.54 -6.23 8.44
C MET A 224 -17.04 -7.16 9.55
N GLN A 225 -16.23 -7.37 10.59
CA GLN A 225 -16.59 -8.16 11.76
C GLN A 225 -17.06 -7.28 12.93
N ASN A 226 -18.17 -7.62 13.58
CA ASN A 226 -18.70 -6.88 14.73
C ASN A 226 -18.80 -5.35 14.46
N GLY A 227 -19.18 -4.98 13.23
CA GLY A 227 -19.33 -3.60 12.79
C GLY A 227 -18.01 -2.85 12.57
N GLY A 228 -16.87 -3.54 12.41
CA GLY A 228 -15.61 -2.94 12.00
C GLY A 228 -14.78 -3.83 11.07
N GLY A 229 -13.94 -3.21 10.25
CA GLY A 229 -13.01 -3.90 9.35
C GLY A 229 -11.63 -3.27 9.42
N SER A 230 -10.60 -4.01 9.03
CA SER A 230 -9.21 -3.53 9.15
C SER A 230 -8.29 -4.09 8.07
N LEU A 231 -7.35 -3.25 7.63
CA LEU A 231 -6.37 -3.58 6.60
C LEU A 231 -5.01 -2.96 6.93
N GLN A 232 -3.97 -3.77 6.90
CA GLN A 232 -2.59 -3.35 6.96
C GLN A 232 -2.01 -3.36 5.55
N THR A 233 -1.26 -2.32 5.20
CA THR A 233 -0.41 -2.31 4.02
C THR A 233 1.05 -2.12 4.46
N ILE A 234 1.98 -2.78 3.78
CA ILE A 234 3.42 -2.68 4.03
C ILE A 234 4.11 -2.45 2.70
N ILE A 235 4.99 -1.44 2.63
CA ILE A 235 5.93 -1.26 1.53
C ILE A 235 7.34 -1.21 2.12
N ARG A 236 8.22 -2.09 1.64
CA ARG A 236 9.67 -2.05 1.90
C ARG A 236 10.36 -1.56 0.66
N ALA A 237 11.18 -0.53 0.79
CA ALA A 237 11.82 0.14 -0.33
C ALA A 237 13.29 0.45 -0.01
N PRO A 238 14.14 0.67 -1.03
CA PRO A 238 15.48 1.15 -0.78
C PRO A 238 15.44 2.51 -0.09
N ARG A 239 16.43 2.77 0.76
CA ARG A 239 16.53 4.00 1.52
C ARG A 239 17.11 5.11 0.65
N GLY A 240 16.47 6.28 0.64
CA GLY A 240 17.02 7.44 -0.06
C GLY A 240 18.01 8.23 0.80
N ASN A 241 18.53 9.31 0.25
CA ASN A 241 19.68 10.05 0.76
C ASN A 241 19.31 11.15 1.75
N VAL A 242 18.02 11.40 1.99
CA VAL A 242 17.58 12.42 2.95
C VAL A 242 17.15 11.80 4.27
N ALA A 243 17.39 12.50 5.38
CA ALA A 243 16.97 12.05 6.70
C ALA A 243 15.44 11.92 6.83
N GLY A 244 14.69 12.77 6.12
CA GLY A 244 13.24 12.69 6.08
C GLY A 244 12.58 13.63 5.06
N SER A 245 11.40 13.23 4.59
CA SER A 245 10.60 13.94 3.58
C SER A 245 9.28 14.40 4.19
N PRO A 246 8.82 15.65 3.94
CA PRO A 246 7.42 16.00 4.16
C PRO A 246 6.51 14.96 3.49
N MET A 247 5.36 14.69 4.09
CA MET A 247 4.48 13.64 3.60
C MET A 247 3.02 14.08 3.54
N SER A 248 2.23 13.35 2.77
CA SER A 248 0.77 13.34 2.83
C SER A 248 0.28 11.90 2.75
N ALA A 249 -0.95 11.67 3.18
CA ALA A 249 -1.60 10.39 2.97
C ALA A 249 -3.06 10.60 2.55
N ALA A 250 -3.55 9.70 1.71
CA ALA A 250 -4.92 9.70 1.25
C ALA A 250 -5.42 8.28 0.99
N ALA A 251 -6.72 8.09 1.14
CA ALA A 251 -7.42 7.02 0.46
C ALA A 251 -8.03 7.62 -0.81
N GLN A 252 -7.87 6.98 -1.96
CA GLN A 252 -8.42 7.43 -3.24
C GLN A 252 -9.30 6.33 -3.83
N ALA A 253 -10.50 6.68 -4.26
CA ALA A 253 -11.34 5.82 -5.06
C ALA A 253 -10.99 6.02 -6.53
N LEU A 254 -10.89 4.93 -7.27
CA LEU A 254 -10.54 4.94 -8.68
C LEU A 254 -11.36 3.88 -9.42
N SER A 255 -11.60 4.09 -10.71
CA SER A 255 -12.25 3.08 -11.55
C SER A 255 -11.38 1.82 -11.62
N ASN A 256 -12.00 0.65 -11.54
CA ASN A 256 -11.31 -0.60 -11.80
C ASN A 256 -11.46 -0.97 -13.29
N ASP A 257 -10.73 -0.28 -14.15
CA ASP A 257 -10.82 -0.50 -15.60
C ASP A 257 -10.10 -1.80 -16.04
N CYS A 258 -9.42 -2.50 -15.12
CA CYS A 258 -8.88 -3.83 -15.35
C CYS A 258 -9.99 -4.86 -15.64
N ASN A 259 -11.17 -4.69 -15.03
CA ASN A 259 -12.32 -5.57 -15.25
C ASN A 259 -12.76 -5.56 -16.73
N ASP A 260 -12.74 -4.39 -17.38
CA ASP A 260 -13.09 -4.23 -18.79
C ASP A 260 -12.09 -4.94 -19.73
N LEU A 261 -10.87 -5.14 -19.26
CA LEU A 261 -9.81 -5.85 -19.97
C LEU A 261 -9.74 -7.35 -19.60
N GLY A 262 -10.60 -7.82 -18.68
CA GLY A 262 -10.53 -9.18 -18.15
C GLY A 262 -9.23 -9.47 -17.38
N MET A 263 -8.62 -8.42 -16.82
CA MET A 263 -7.35 -8.48 -16.09
C MET A 263 -7.58 -8.40 -14.59
N ILE A 264 -6.66 -9.00 -13.81
CA ILE A 264 -6.57 -8.72 -12.38
C ILE A 264 -6.16 -7.26 -12.15
N ALA A 265 -6.56 -6.69 -11.01
CA ALA A 265 -6.23 -5.31 -10.67
C ALA A 265 -4.71 -5.10 -10.60
N GLN A 266 -4.25 -4.06 -11.27
CA GLN A 266 -2.84 -3.66 -11.29
C GLN A 266 -2.71 -2.20 -11.73
N SER A 267 -1.58 -1.60 -11.39
CA SER A 267 -1.27 -0.18 -11.65
C SER A 267 -1.46 0.26 -13.11
N ASP A 268 -1.29 -0.65 -14.09
CA ASP A 268 -1.41 -0.33 -15.52
C ASP A 268 -2.85 -0.14 -16.04
N CYS A 269 -3.86 -0.62 -15.31
CA CYS A 269 -5.26 -0.52 -15.73
C CYS A 269 -6.19 0.03 -14.64
N MET A 270 -5.70 0.24 -13.44
CA MET A 270 -6.47 0.86 -12.37
C MET A 270 -6.48 2.39 -12.53
N GLY A 271 -7.67 3.00 -12.54
CA GLY A 271 -7.82 4.47 -12.56
C GLY A 271 -7.53 5.17 -13.89
N ILE A 272 -7.45 4.43 -15.00
CA ILE A 272 -7.18 5.02 -16.33
C ILE A 272 -8.36 5.87 -16.83
N ASN A 273 -9.59 5.56 -16.43
CA ASN A 273 -10.78 6.31 -16.81
C ASN A 273 -11.03 7.52 -15.90
N VAL A 274 -10.13 8.49 -15.97
CA VAL A 274 -10.15 9.72 -15.14
C VAL A 274 -11.37 10.63 -15.37
N SER A 275 -12.14 10.40 -16.44
CA SER A 275 -13.36 11.17 -16.75
C SER A 275 -14.63 10.57 -16.19
N ARG A 276 -14.58 9.33 -15.66
CA ARG A 276 -15.74 8.63 -15.11
C ARG A 276 -16.18 9.30 -13.80
N PRO A 277 -17.43 9.79 -13.69
CA PRO A 277 -17.92 10.36 -12.45
C PRO A 277 -17.90 9.32 -11.32
N PHE A 278 -17.38 9.72 -10.16
CA PHE A 278 -17.38 8.88 -8.97
C PHE A 278 -18.82 8.56 -8.53
N PRO A 279 -19.24 7.27 -8.51
CA PRO A 279 -20.62 6.90 -8.21
C PRO A 279 -20.86 6.68 -6.72
N GLY A 280 -19.81 6.67 -5.89
CA GLY A 280 -19.90 6.41 -4.47
C GLY A 280 -20.26 7.64 -3.65
N PRO A 281 -20.55 7.46 -2.35
CA PRO A 281 -20.90 8.57 -1.49
C PRO A 281 -19.67 9.38 -1.07
N GLY A 282 -19.86 10.70 -0.90
CA GLY A 282 -18.80 11.61 -0.48
C GLY A 282 -17.79 11.91 -1.60
N SER A 283 -16.57 12.25 -1.21
CA SER A 283 -15.50 12.60 -2.15
C SER A 283 -14.81 11.35 -2.71
N GLN A 284 -14.37 11.42 -3.96
CA GLN A 284 -13.53 10.38 -4.60
C GLN A 284 -12.14 10.29 -3.94
N SER A 285 -11.60 11.41 -3.45
CA SER A 285 -10.36 11.44 -2.68
C SER A 285 -10.66 11.81 -1.23
N MET A 286 -10.11 11.04 -0.32
CA MET A 286 -10.27 11.21 1.11
C MET A 286 -8.90 11.47 1.76
N PRO A 287 -8.60 12.74 2.11
CA PRO A 287 -7.37 13.08 2.81
C PRO A 287 -7.30 12.40 4.18
N ILE A 288 -6.21 11.67 4.41
CA ILE A 288 -5.85 11.07 5.70
C ILE A 288 -4.95 12.07 6.44
N VAL A 289 -3.87 12.52 5.78
CA VAL A 289 -3.03 13.62 6.25
C VAL A 289 -2.67 14.53 5.09
N GLY A 290 -2.91 15.84 5.23
CA GLY A 290 -2.50 16.81 4.22
C GLY A 290 -1.04 17.23 4.36
N ALA A 291 -0.34 17.48 3.24
CA ALA A 291 1.05 17.94 3.22
C ALA A 291 1.30 19.23 4.02
N HIS A 292 0.28 20.10 4.11
CA HIS A 292 0.30 21.34 4.89
C HIS A 292 0.37 21.12 6.42
N ARG A 293 0.23 19.88 6.91
CA ARG A 293 0.35 19.53 8.33
C ARG A 293 1.81 19.46 8.81
N ASN A 294 2.79 19.64 7.92
CA ASN A 294 4.23 19.62 8.22
C ASN A 294 4.75 18.32 8.86
N ILE A 295 4.00 17.22 8.73
CA ILE A 295 4.45 15.89 9.12
C ILE A 295 5.47 15.39 8.11
N ARG A 296 6.52 14.72 8.59
CA ARG A 296 7.61 14.20 7.75
C ARG A 296 7.82 12.73 8.05
N VAL A 297 8.01 11.90 7.04
CA VAL A 297 8.58 10.55 7.21
C VAL A 297 10.09 10.65 7.44
N PRO A 298 10.72 9.78 8.26
CA PRO A 298 10.08 8.72 9.07
C PRO A 298 9.20 9.32 10.17
N THR A 299 8.07 8.67 10.44
CA THR A 299 7.06 9.16 11.40
C THR A 299 6.29 8.02 12.04
N CYS A 300 5.63 8.37 13.13
CA CYS A 300 4.59 7.59 13.77
C CYS A 300 3.42 8.52 14.07
N THR A 301 2.36 8.41 13.28
CA THR A 301 1.17 9.26 13.39
C THR A 301 -0.10 8.43 13.18
N TYR A 302 -1.21 8.90 13.72
CA TYR A 302 -2.52 8.38 13.37
C TYR A 302 -3.50 9.52 13.10
N THR A 303 -4.53 9.21 12.32
CA THR A 303 -5.67 10.08 12.12
C THR A 303 -6.98 9.35 12.39
N THR A 304 -7.97 10.13 12.80
CA THR A 304 -9.37 9.72 12.91
C THR A 304 -10.24 10.64 12.07
N GLN A 305 -11.38 10.15 11.60
CA GLN A 305 -12.28 10.92 10.74
C GLN A 305 -13.55 11.38 11.50
N PRO A 306 -13.95 12.66 11.39
CA PRO A 306 -13.35 13.73 10.57
C PRO A 306 -11.92 14.11 10.99
N SER A 307 -11.08 14.33 9.98
CA SER A 307 -9.60 14.30 10.03
C SER A 307 -9.00 15.11 11.19
N THR A 308 -8.68 14.42 12.28
CA THR A 308 -7.79 14.92 13.34
C THR A 308 -6.52 14.10 13.30
N VAL A 309 -5.36 14.74 13.23
CA VAL A 309 -4.07 14.07 13.12
C VAL A 309 -3.31 14.22 14.44
N PHE A 310 -2.74 13.11 14.92
CA PHE A 310 -1.97 13.05 16.15
C PHE A 310 -0.61 12.39 15.87
N GLU A 311 0.47 13.01 16.33
CA GLU A 311 1.80 12.42 16.32
C GLU A 311 2.07 11.74 17.65
N TRP A 312 2.64 10.52 17.60
CA TRP A 312 3.03 9.80 18.81
C TRP A 312 4.28 10.43 19.41
N LYS A 313 4.25 10.78 20.70
CA LYS A 313 5.35 11.49 21.39
C LYS A 313 6.59 10.63 21.65
N GLU A 314 6.51 9.30 21.65
CA GLU A 314 7.59 8.40 22.08
C GLU A 314 8.21 7.53 20.97
N GLY A 315 7.93 7.85 19.70
CA GLY A 315 8.79 7.44 18.60
C GLY A 315 8.58 6.02 18.04
N ILE A 316 9.52 5.65 17.18
CA ILE A 316 9.55 4.43 16.39
C ILE A 316 10.39 3.40 17.15
N GLY A 317 9.76 2.35 17.66
CA GLY A 317 10.45 1.17 18.16
C GLY A 317 10.92 0.26 17.05
N ALA A 318 11.75 -0.73 17.41
CA ALA A 318 12.08 -1.86 16.51
C ALA A 318 10.83 -2.61 16.00
N ALA A 319 9.67 -2.39 16.62
CA ALA A 319 8.38 -3.03 16.36
C ALA A 319 7.27 -2.03 15.93
N GLY A 320 7.60 -0.84 15.40
CA GLY A 320 6.62 0.15 14.93
C GLY A 320 6.34 1.28 15.92
N CYS A 321 5.16 1.89 15.82
CA CYS A 321 4.81 3.04 16.64
C CYS A 321 4.58 2.68 18.10
N ILE A 322 5.30 3.35 19.00
CA ILE A 322 5.14 3.20 20.44
C ILE A 322 4.35 4.41 20.96
N GLN A 323 3.32 4.14 21.76
CA GLN A 323 2.66 5.16 22.58
C GLN A 323 3.51 5.45 23.81
N GLY A 324 3.76 6.74 24.04
CA GLY A 324 4.15 7.23 25.36
C GLY A 324 2.97 7.51 26.27
#